data_AF-A0A660NLH3-F1
#
_entry.id   AF-A0A660NLH3-F1
#
_cell.length_a   1.000
_cell.length_b   1.000
_cell.length_c   1.000
_cell.angle_alpha   90.00
_cell.angle_beta   90.00
_cell.angle_gamma   90.00
#
_symmetry.space_group_name_H-M   'P 1'
#
loop_
_entity.id
_entity.type
_entity.pdbx_description
1 polymer ?
#
loop_
_entity_poly.entity_id
_entity_poly.type
_entity_poly.pdbx_seq_one_letter_code
_entity_poly.pdbx_strand_id
1 'polypeptide(L)'
;MPRRIEKFGLQVSAPLHDMIEREALPGTGVASDAFWQGLSSLIHDLGPKNRALLAKRDEIQQQIDAWHRAHPGPITDMAAYRAFLTDIGYLVPQGPDFAIDTPTVDDAIAKVPGPQLVVPVMNARYALNAANARWGSLYDALYGTDALGSLPAGRGYDPARGAQVIAWAKRFLDEVAPLAQGSHADVTAYAVVNGQLQATTPAGTTGLKDPSLLAGYQGDAAAPSSVLLSHHRLHIDL
;
A
#
# COMPACT_ATOMS: atom_id res chain seq x y z
N MET A 1 33.37 -23.82 7.18
CA MET A 1 32.55 -22.73 7.76
C MET A 1 32.59 -21.54 6.81
N PRO A 2 31.49 -20.80 6.61
CA PRO A 2 31.51 -19.61 5.76
C PRO A 2 32.50 -18.58 6.34
N ARG A 3 33.27 -17.93 5.46
CA ARG A 3 34.26 -16.91 5.84
C ARG A 3 33.57 -15.78 6.60
N ARG A 4 34.18 -15.35 7.71
CA ARG A 4 33.73 -14.22 8.51
C ARG A 4 34.80 -13.14 8.59
N ILE A 5 34.36 -11.90 8.77
CA ILE A 5 35.19 -10.71 8.91
C ILE A 5 34.90 -10.10 10.28
N GLU A 6 35.97 -9.84 11.03
CA GLU A 6 35.89 -9.17 12.33
C GLU A 6 35.66 -7.67 12.13
N LYS A 7 34.68 -7.12 12.85
CA LYS A 7 34.39 -5.68 12.90
C LYS A 7 33.96 -5.29 14.30
N PHE A 8 34.82 -4.62 15.07
CA PHE A 8 34.50 -4.07 16.38
C PHE A 8 33.83 -5.08 17.33
N GLY A 9 34.34 -6.32 17.39
CA GLY A 9 33.82 -7.42 18.19
C GLY A 9 32.77 -8.29 17.51
N LEU A 10 32.26 -7.88 16.35
CA LEU A 10 31.32 -8.68 15.55
C LEU A 10 32.06 -9.66 14.63
N GLN A 11 31.44 -10.81 14.38
CA GLN A 11 31.89 -11.80 13.39
C GLN A 11 30.90 -11.84 12.21
N VAL A 12 31.10 -10.97 11.23
CA VAL A 12 30.15 -10.73 10.12
C VAL A 12 30.41 -11.69 8.96
N SER A 13 29.36 -12.24 8.36
CA SER A 13 29.47 -13.06 7.15
C SER A 13 30.13 -12.26 6.01
N ALA A 14 31.15 -12.82 5.33
CA ALA A 14 31.88 -12.09 4.30
C ALA A 14 30.98 -11.56 3.15
N PRO A 15 30.01 -12.32 2.60
CA PRO A 15 29.06 -11.78 1.63
C PRO A 15 28.27 -10.55 2.12
N LEU A 16 27.83 -10.54 3.38
CA LEU A 16 27.10 -9.41 3.94
C LEU A 16 28.02 -8.19 4.12
N HIS A 17 29.21 -8.41 4.66
CA HIS A 17 30.21 -7.36 4.78
C HIS A 17 30.51 -6.72 3.42
N ASP A 18 30.80 -7.54 2.40
CA ASP A 18 31.18 -7.04 1.09
C ASP A 18 30.04 -6.28 0.40
N MET A 19 28.79 -6.75 0.51
CA MET A 19 27.62 -6.02 0.02
C MET A 19 27.46 -4.65 0.71
N ILE A 20 27.64 -4.59 2.03
CA ILE A 20 27.55 -3.32 2.76
C ILE A 20 28.65 -2.34 2.32
N GLU A 21 29.90 -2.80 2.26
CA GLU A 21 31.05 -1.95 1.92
C GLU A 21 31.03 -1.47 0.47
N ARG A 22 30.58 -2.32 -0.47
CA ARG A 22 30.70 -2.06 -1.91
C ARG A 22 29.43 -1.53 -2.55
N GLU A 23 28.26 -1.82 -1.99
CA GLU A 23 26.98 -1.51 -2.62
C GLU A 23 26.13 -0.58 -1.76
N ALA A 24 26.09 -0.77 -0.42
CA ALA A 24 25.16 -0.02 0.44
C ALA A 24 25.74 1.30 0.98
N LEU A 25 26.99 1.31 1.45
CA LEU A 25 27.62 2.50 2.04
C LEU A 25 27.99 3.60 1.02
N PRO A 26 28.53 3.28 -0.18
CA PRO A 26 28.91 4.33 -1.13
C PRO A 26 27.74 5.27 -1.46
N GLY A 27 28.00 6.58 -1.43
CA GLY A 27 26.99 7.61 -1.70
C GLY A 27 26.13 8.05 -0.51
N THR A 28 26.20 7.34 0.63
CA THR A 28 25.43 7.70 1.84
C THR A 28 26.08 8.80 2.68
N GLY A 29 27.39 9.03 2.51
CA GLY A 29 28.19 9.93 3.37
C GLY A 29 28.60 9.34 4.72
N VAL A 30 28.25 8.08 5.00
CA VAL A 30 28.61 7.37 6.24
C VAL A 30 29.93 6.63 6.06
N ALA A 31 30.90 6.89 6.95
CA ALA A 31 32.16 6.17 6.97
C ALA A 31 31.97 4.71 7.45
N SER A 32 32.68 3.78 6.83
CA SER A 32 32.62 2.34 7.15
C SER A 32 32.84 2.05 8.63
N ASP A 33 33.90 2.59 9.23
CA ASP A 33 34.21 2.35 10.64
C ASP A 33 33.10 2.89 11.56
N ALA A 34 32.54 4.06 11.26
CA ALA A 34 31.44 4.64 12.02
C ALA A 34 30.18 3.76 11.94
N PHE A 35 29.86 3.23 10.76
CA PHE A 35 28.75 2.30 10.58
C PHE A 35 28.94 1.02 11.40
N TRP A 36 30.07 0.34 11.27
CA TRP A 36 30.31 -0.95 11.93
C TRP A 36 30.43 -0.82 13.44
N GLN A 37 31.11 0.22 13.93
CA GLN A 37 31.19 0.49 15.36
C GLN A 37 29.81 0.82 15.94
N GLY A 38 29.01 1.63 15.24
CA GLY A 38 27.63 1.95 15.62
C GLY A 38 26.76 0.70 15.68
N LEU A 39 26.81 -0.15 14.64
CA LEU A 39 26.08 -1.42 14.60
C LEU A 39 26.50 -2.34 15.74
N SER A 40 27.81 -2.48 16.00
CA SER A 40 28.30 -3.30 17.10
C SER A 40 27.77 -2.81 18.45
N SER A 41 27.84 -1.50 18.72
CA SER A 41 27.35 -0.91 19.95
C SER A 41 25.85 -1.18 20.14
N LEU A 42 25.04 -0.94 19.10
CA LEU A 42 23.59 -1.20 19.13
C LEU A 42 23.26 -2.68 19.38
N ILE A 43 23.99 -3.61 18.77
CA ILE A 43 23.76 -5.05 18.97
C ILE A 43 24.07 -5.46 20.41
N HIS A 44 25.16 -4.98 20.99
CA HIS A 44 25.53 -5.30 22.37
C HIS A 44 24.53 -4.70 23.38
N ASP A 45 24.07 -3.47 23.14
CA ASP A 45 23.16 -2.76 24.05
C ASP A 45 21.70 -3.23 23.93
N LEU A 46 21.21 -3.46 22.72
CA LEU A 46 19.80 -3.76 22.45
C LEU A 46 19.53 -5.26 22.25
N GLY A 47 20.55 -6.06 21.91
CA GLY A 47 20.42 -7.51 21.73
C GLY A 47 19.86 -8.24 22.96
N PRO A 48 20.38 -8.01 24.18
CA PRO A 48 19.82 -8.59 25.40
C PRO A 48 18.36 -8.17 25.65
N LYS A 49 18.02 -6.90 25.41
CA LYS A 49 16.65 -6.38 25.57
C LYS A 49 15.69 -7.04 24.58
N ASN A 50 16.10 -7.21 23.32
CA ASN A 50 15.29 -7.89 22.31
C ASN A 50 15.01 -9.36 22.70
N ARG A 51 16.03 -10.10 23.18
CA ARG A 51 15.83 -11.46 23.69
C ARG A 51 14.85 -11.51 24.87
N ALA A 52 14.95 -10.56 25.81
CA ALA A 52 14.02 -10.48 26.93
C ALA A 52 12.57 -10.20 26.47
N LEU A 53 12.38 -9.37 25.44
CA LEU A 53 11.05 -9.13 24.86
C LEU A 53 10.45 -10.39 24.24
N LEU A 54 11.25 -11.21 23.54
CA LEU A 54 10.79 -12.48 23.01
C LEU A 54 10.43 -13.47 24.12
N ALA A 55 11.29 -13.60 25.13
CA ALA A 55 11.01 -14.44 26.29
C ALA A 55 9.72 -14.03 27.02
N LYS A 56 9.44 -12.71 27.10
CA LYS A 56 8.20 -12.21 27.69
C LYS A 56 6.96 -12.63 26.90
N ARG A 57 7.04 -12.67 25.56
CA ARG A 57 5.95 -13.18 24.71
C ARG A 57 5.69 -14.66 24.98
N ASP A 58 6.75 -15.46 25.06
CA ASP A 58 6.64 -16.90 25.35
C ASP A 58 6.03 -17.15 26.74
N GLU A 59 6.48 -16.40 27.75
CA GLU A 59 5.97 -16.48 29.12
C GLU A 59 4.47 -16.15 29.21
N ILE A 60 4.02 -15.09 28.53
CA ILE A 60 2.62 -14.71 28.45
C ILE A 60 1.81 -15.81 27.75
N GLN A 61 2.29 -16.31 26.61
CA GLN A 61 1.58 -17.35 25.86
C GLN A 61 1.44 -18.63 26.68
N GLN A 62 2.49 -19.06 27.39
CA GLN A 62 2.44 -20.23 28.25
C GLN A 62 1.41 -20.10 29.37
N GLN A 63 1.28 -18.91 29.96
CA GLN A 63 0.27 -18.64 30.99
C GLN A 63 -1.15 -18.69 30.40
N ILE A 64 -1.38 -18.11 29.23
CA ILE A 64 -2.67 -18.17 28.52
C ILE A 64 -3.02 -19.62 28.17
N ASP A 65 -2.08 -20.39 27.65
CA ASP A 65 -2.27 -21.80 27.34
C ASP A 65 -2.60 -22.62 28.60
N ALA A 66 -1.93 -22.33 29.73
CA ALA A 66 -2.19 -22.98 31.00
C ALA A 66 -3.59 -22.64 31.53
N TRP A 67 -4.02 -21.39 31.40
CA TRP A 67 -5.36 -20.96 31.79
C TRP A 67 -6.42 -21.72 31.00
N HIS A 68 -6.29 -21.83 29.67
CA HIS A 68 -7.24 -22.57 28.84
C HIS A 68 -7.22 -24.09 29.07
N ARG A 69 -6.07 -24.69 29.42
CA ARG A 69 -6.02 -26.09 29.84
C ARG A 69 -6.79 -26.33 31.14
N ALA A 70 -6.75 -25.38 32.07
CA ALA A 70 -7.48 -25.45 33.34
C ALA A 70 -8.98 -25.11 33.18
N HIS A 71 -9.35 -24.37 32.14
CA HIS A 71 -10.71 -23.94 31.84
C HIS A 71 -11.12 -24.37 30.41
N PRO A 72 -11.35 -25.68 30.19
CA PRO A 72 -11.62 -26.20 28.86
C PRO A 72 -12.98 -25.74 28.34
N GLY A 73 -13.03 -25.46 27.03
CA GLY A 73 -14.24 -25.00 26.35
C GLY A 73 -14.35 -23.47 26.31
N PRO A 74 -15.54 -22.94 25.96
CA PRO A 74 -15.77 -21.50 25.88
C PRO A 74 -15.55 -20.81 27.23
N ILE A 75 -15.10 -19.55 27.18
CA ILE A 75 -14.95 -18.72 28.37
C ILE A 75 -16.35 -18.33 28.87
N THR A 76 -16.80 -18.92 29.98
CA THR A 76 -18.10 -18.63 30.59
C THR A 76 -18.04 -17.46 31.57
N ASP A 77 -16.86 -17.21 32.17
CA ASP A 77 -16.60 -16.05 33.03
C ASP A 77 -15.54 -15.13 32.40
N MET A 78 -16.02 -14.13 31.65
CA MET A 78 -15.17 -13.13 31.02
C MET A 78 -14.54 -12.15 32.02
N ALA A 79 -15.15 -11.94 33.19
CA ALA A 79 -14.59 -11.05 34.20
C ALA A 79 -13.34 -11.67 34.82
N ALA A 80 -13.40 -12.97 35.16
CA ALA A 80 -12.25 -13.73 35.64
C ALA A 80 -11.14 -13.81 34.58
N TYR A 81 -11.47 -14.05 33.32
CA TYR A 81 -10.46 -14.09 32.25
C TYR A 81 -9.77 -12.74 32.04
N ARG A 82 -10.53 -11.63 32.07
CA ARG A 82 -9.96 -10.27 31.97
C ARG A 82 -9.06 -9.95 33.17
N ALA A 83 -9.46 -10.36 34.38
CA ALA A 83 -8.63 -10.20 35.57
C ALA A 83 -7.30 -10.95 35.42
N PHE A 84 -7.35 -12.23 35.03
CA PHE A 84 -6.16 -13.02 34.72
C PHE A 84 -5.23 -12.35 33.70
N LEU A 85 -5.77 -11.88 32.56
CA LEU A 85 -4.95 -11.20 31.54
C LEU A 85 -4.32 -9.90 32.06
N THR A 86 -4.98 -9.21 33.00
CA THR A 86 -4.42 -8.03 33.67
C THR A 86 -3.31 -8.43 34.63
N ASP A 87 -3.52 -9.47 35.44
CA ASP A 87 -2.58 -9.96 36.45
C ASP A 87 -1.25 -10.44 35.84
N ILE A 88 -1.30 -11.09 34.66
CA ILE A 88 -0.08 -11.53 33.94
C ILE A 88 0.62 -10.38 33.18
N GLY A 89 0.04 -9.18 33.20
CA GLY A 89 0.54 -7.99 32.51
C GLY A 89 0.30 -7.98 31.00
N TYR A 90 -0.63 -8.79 30.49
CA TYR A 90 -1.03 -8.76 29.08
C TYR A 90 -1.93 -7.55 28.79
N LEU A 91 -2.93 -7.31 29.63
CA LEU A 91 -3.71 -6.07 29.62
C LEU A 91 -3.08 -5.08 30.58
N VAL A 92 -2.69 -3.91 30.07
CA VAL A 92 -2.16 -2.81 30.86
C VAL A 92 -3.18 -1.67 30.96
N PRO A 93 -3.10 -0.83 32.00
CA PRO A 93 -3.95 0.35 32.10
C PRO A 93 -3.80 1.25 30.86
N GLN A 94 -4.92 1.77 30.36
CA GLN A 94 -4.90 2.75 29.28
C GLN A 94 -4.20 4.03 29.77
N GLY A 95 -3.29 4.56 28.94
CA GLY A 95 -2.67 5.87 29.19
C GLY A 95 -3.66 7.03 28.98
N PRO A 96 -3.29 8.26 29.38
CA PRO A 96 -4.10 9.44 29.10
C PRO A 96 -4.19 9.71 27.60
N ASP A 97 -5.20 10.49 27.20
CA ASP A 97 -5.33 10.98 25.83
C ASP A 97 -4.07 11.77 25.42
N PHE A 98 -3.59 11.53 24.20
CA PHE A 98 -2.47 12.24 23.60
C PHE A 98 -2.64 12.37 22.10
N ALA A 99 -1.91 13.30 21.49
CA ALA A 99 -1.79 13.42 20.04
C ALA A 99 -0.40 12.97 19.59
N ILE A 100 -0.33 12.28 18.44
CA ILE A 100 0.96 11.95 17.81
C ILE A 100 1.63 13.22 17.28
N ASP A 101 2.96 13.27 17.30
CA ASP A 101 3.78 14.44 16.94
C ASP A 101 4.75 14.18 15.77
N THR A 102 4.56 13.06 15.04
CA THR A 102 5.43 12.66 13.93
C THR A 102 5.52 13.76 12.86
N PRO A 103 6.70 14.36 12.63
CA PRO A 103 6.85 15.41 11.64
C PRO A 103 6.93 14.83 10.22
N THR A 104 6.51 15.63 9.24
CA THR A 104 6.74 15.42 7.79
C THR A 104 6.55 13.97 7.31
N VAL A 105 5.30 13.56 7.10
CA VAL A 105 4.93 12.26 6.53
C VAL A 105 4.41 12.46 5.11
N ASP A 106 4.83 11.60 4.18
CA ASP A 106 4.33 11.62 2.80
C ASP A 106 2.80 11.55 2.72
N ASP A 107 2.22 12.27 1.76
CA ASP A 107 0.78 12.33 1.56
C ASP A 107 0.16 10.95 1.25
N ALA A 108 0.94 10.05 0.64
CA ALA A 108 0.52 8.67 0.40
C ALA A 108 0.21 7.88 1.68
N ILE A 109 0.76 8.29 2.83
CA ILE A 109 0.48 7.71 4.16
C ILE A 109 -0.48 8.60 4.94
N ALA A 110 -0.23 9.91 4.96
CA ALA A 110 -0.94 10.85 5.83
C ALA A 110 -2.33 11.26 5.32
N LYS A 111 -2.55 11.22 4.01
CA LYS A 111 -3.63 11.97 3.36
C LYS A 111 -4.44 11.18 2.33
N VAL A 112 -3.87 10.17 1.69
CA VAL A 112 -4.50 9.43 0.60
C VAL A 112 -5.02 8.08 1.12
N PRO A 113 -6.35 7.88 1.20
CA PRO A 113 -6.88 6.56 1.48
C PRO A 113 -6.71 5.67 0.23
N GLY A 114 -6.17 4.46 0.40
CA GLY A 114 -6.00 3.56 -0.74
C GLY A 114 -5.45 2.18 -0.38
N PRO A 115 -5.36 1.28 -1.37
CA PRO A 115 -4.79 -0.05 -1.19
C PRO A 115 -3.32 -0.01 -0.78
N GLN A 116 -2.90 -0.95 0.06
CA GLN A 116 -1.50 -1.19 0.41
C GLN A 116 -1.12 -2.63 0.02
N LEU A 117 -0.08 -2.77 -0.80
CA LEU A 117 0.39 -4.07 -1.28
C LEU A 117 1.54 -4.58 -0.41
N VAL A 118 1.52 -5.89 -0.12
CA VAL A 118 2.60 -6.59 0.58
C VAL A 118 3.23 -7.60 -0.37
N VAL A 119 4.53 -7.46 -0.63
CA VAL A 119 5.29 -8.37 -1.51
C VAL A 119 6.62 -8.81 -0.90
N PRO A 120 7.10 -10.03 -1.23
CA PRO A 120 8.40 -10.49 -0.75
C PRO A 120 9.54 -9.79 -1.50
N VAL A 121 10.33 -8.99 -0.78
CA VAL A 121 11.48 -8.26 -1.35
C VAL A 121 12.56 -9.18 -1.94
N MET A 122 12.62 -10.45 -1.50
CA MET A 122 13.54 -11.45 -2.06
C MET A 122 13.24 -11.83 -3.52
N ASN A 123 12.08 -11.44 -4.06
CA ASN A 123 11.75 -11.61 -5.47
C ASN A 123 11.73 -10.23 -6.17
N ALA A 124 12.82 -9.91 -6.88
CA ALA A 124 12.97 -8.63 -7.57
C ALA A 124 11.84 -8.36 -8.59
N ARG A 125 11.33 -9.38 -9.28
CA ARG A 125 10.20 -9.23 -10.21
C ARG A 125 8.94 -8.79 -9.48
N TYR A 126 8.66 -9.36 -8.30
CA TYR A 126 7.49 -8.97 -7.52
C TYR A 126 7.65 -7.57 -6.92
N ALA A 127 8.85 -7.21 -6.46
CA ALA A 127 9.15 -5.87 -5.97
C ALA A 127 8.96 -4.81 -7.08
N LEU A 128 9.49 -5.05 -8.29
CA LEU A 128 9.33 -4.13 -9.43
C LEU A 128 7.88 -4.00 -9.87
N ASN A 129 7.16 -5.12 -9.97
CA ASN A 129 5.73 -5.10 -10.30
C ASN A 129 4.94 -4.32 -9.24
N ALA A 130 5.25 -4.50 -7.95
CA ALA A 130 4.59 -3.80 -6.86
C ALA A 130 4.88 -2.29 -6.88
N ALA A 131 6.13 -1.89 -7.14
CA ALA A 131 6.49 -0.49 -7.27
C ALA A 131 5.72 0.18 -8.42
N ASN A 132 5.61 -0.51 -9.55
CA ASN A 132 4.88 -0.01 -10.73
C ASN A 132 3.36 -0.05 -10.58
N ALA A 133 2.82 -0.83 -9.63
CA ALA A 133 1.38 -0.96 -9.40
C ALA A 133 0.71 0.30 -8.83
N ARG A 134 1.46 1.41 -8.64
CA ARG A 134 0.87 2.72 -8.31
C ARG A 134 -0.13 3.18 -9.38
N TRP A 135 0.13 2.83 -10.64
CA TRP A 135 -0.77 3.04 -11.77
C TRP A 135 -1.00 1.71 -12.48
N GLY A 136 -2.26 1.39 -12.77
CA GLY A 136 -2.63 0.15 -13.43
C GLY A 136 -3.80 0.36 -14.38
N SER A 137 -3.81 -0.39 -15.48
CA SER A 137 -4.92 -0.39 -16.42
C SER A 137 -6.14 -1.05 -15.80
N LEU A 138 -7.19 -0.26 -15.55
CA LEU A 138 -8.48 -0.78 -15.11
C LEU A 138 -9.09 -1.72 -16.15
N TYR A 139 -8.84 -1.46 -17.45
CA TYR A 139 -9.31 -2.34 -18.52
C TYR A 139 -8.66 -3.71 -18.44
N ASP A 140 -7.35 -3.77 -18.22
CA ASP A 140 -6.63 -5.05 -18.07
C ASP A 140 -7.06 -5.78 -16.81
N ALA A 141 -7.27 -5.06 -15.70
CA ALA A 141 -7.72 -5.63 -14.44
C ALA A 141 -9.13 -6.24 -14.56
N LEU A 142 -10.07 -5.55 -15.21
CA LEU A 142 -11.43 -6.07 -15.46
C LEU A 142 -11.42 -7.20 -16.48
N TYR A 143 -10.67 -7.04 -17.57
CA TYR A 143 -10.63 -8.03 -18.63
C TYR A 143 -9.97 -9.32 -18.15
N GLY A 144 -8.85 -9.26 -17.44
CA GLY A 144 -8.03 -10.41 -17.06
C GLY A 144 -8.53 -11.22 -15.86
N THR A 145 -9.57 -10.76 -15.17
CA THR A 145 -10.08 -11.38 -13.93
C THR A 145 -11.54 -11.85 -14.08
N ASP A 146 -12.12 -12.40 -13.02
CA ASP A 146 -13.53 -12.76 -12.93
C ASP A 146 -14.41 -11.60 -12.39
N ALA A 147 -13.89 -10.38 -12.30
CA ALA A 147 -14.61 -9.22 -11.76
C ALA A 147 -15.91 -8.88 -12.51
N LEU A 148 -16.04 -9.32 -13.77
CA LEU A 148 -17.26 -9.20 -14.57
C LEU A 148 -18.23 -10.40 -14.42
N GLY A 149 -17.99 -11.27 -13.44
CA GLY A 149 -18.79 -12.48 -13.17
C GLY A 149 -18.36 -13.73 -13.94
N SER A 150 -17.36 -13.62 -14.81
CA SER A 150 -16.79 -14.76 -15.54
C SER A 150 -15.34 -14.52 -15.94
N LEU A 151 -14.57 -15.60 -16.04
CA LEU A 151 -13.21 -15.58 -16.58
C LEU A 151 -13.23 -15.41 -18.11
N PRO A 152 -12.14 -14.87 -18.71
CA PRO A 152 -11.96 -14.87 -20.16
C PRO A 152 -12.08 -16.29 -20.74
N ALA A 153 -12.92 -16.46 -21.77
CA ALA A 153 -13.22 -17.77 -22.35
C ALA A 153 -12.17 -18.28 -23.35
N GLY A 154 -11.18 -17.48 -23.73
CA GLY A 154 -10.23 -17.83 -24.79
C GLY A 154 -8.92 -17.04 -24.76
N ARG A 155 -8.07 -17.31 -25.76
CA ARG A 155 -6.83 -16.58 -25.98
C ARG A 155 -7.07 -15.40 -26.93
N GLY A 156 -6.53 -14.23 -26.58
CA GLY A 156 -6.66 -13.01 -27.40
C GLY A 156 -7.83 -12.11 -26.99
N TYR A 157 -8.11 -11.12 -27.83
CA TYR A 157 -9.15 -10.13 -27.59
C TYR A 157 -10.53 -10.64 -28.05
N ASP A 158 -11.49 -10.64 -27.13
CA ASP A 158 -12.91 -10.88 -27.36
C ASP A 158 -13.64 -9.54 -27.37
N PRO A 159 -14.16 -9.08 -28.52
CA PRO A 159 -14.90 -7.83 -28.62
C PRO A 159 -16.12 -7.74 -27.70
N ALA A 160 -16.81 -8.85 -27.44
CA ALA A 160 -17.99 -8.85 -26.57
C ALA A 160 -17.60 -8.58 -25.12
N ARG A 161 -16.53 -9.23 -24.64
CA ARG A 161 -15.96 -8.93 -23.32
C ARG A 161 -15.37 -7.53 -23.24
N GLY A 162 -14.69 -7.08 -24.29
CA GLY A 162 -14.16 -5.71 -24.38
C GLY A 162 -15.27 -4.66 -24.22
N ALA A 163 -16.42 -4.87 -24.87
CA ALA A 163 -17.59 -4.00 -24.70
C ALA A 163 -18.12 -4.00 -23.25
N GLN A 164 -18.11 -5.14 -22.56
CA GLN A 164 -18.50 -5.22 -21.14
C GLN A 164 -17.53 -4.44 -20.23
N VAL A 165 -16.22 -4.55 -20.48
CA VAL A 165 -15.18 -3.80 -19.76
C VAL A 165 -15.39 -2.29 -19.93
N ILE A 166 -15.55 -1.83 -21.18
CA ILE A 166 -15.78 -0.41 -21.49
C ILE A 166 -17.06 0.07 -20.81
N ALA A 167 -18.16 -0.67 -20.93
CA ALA A 167 -19.43 -0.31 -20.30
C ALA A 167 -19.30 -0.21 -18.78
N TRP A 168 -18.53 -1.10 -18.14
CA TRP A 168 -18.25 -1.03 -16.71
C TRP A 168 -17.46 0.23 -16.37
N ALA A 169 -16.37 0.50 -17.09
CA ALA A 169 -15.51 1.66 -16.84
C ALA A 169 -16.24 2.99 -17.04
N LYS A 170 -17.10 3.10 -18.07
CA LYS A 170 -17.93 4.29 -18.30
C LYS A 170 -18.93 4.52 -17.16
N ARG A 171 -19.58 3.47 -16.66
CA ARG A 171 -20.45 3.57 -15.46
C ARG A 171 -19.66 3.98 -14.23
N PHE A 172 -18.47 3.43 -14.03
CA PHE A 172 -17.59 3.84 -12.94
C PHE A 172 -17.25 5.34 -13.01
N LEU A 173 -16.99 5.88 -14.21
CA LEU A 173 -16.79 7.32 -14.39
C LEU A 173 -18.05 8.14 -14.07
N ASP A 174 -19.24 7.66 -14.44
CA ASP A 174 -20.50 8.31 -14.04
C ASP A 174 -20.69 8.36 -12.52
N GLU A 175 -20.14 7.39 -11.77
CA GLU A 175 -20.20 7.38 -10.31
C GLU A 175 -19.18 8.32 -9.66
N VAL A 176 -17.94 8.36 -10.15
CA VAL A 176 -16.83 9.09 -9.48
C VAL A 176 -16.51 10.45 -10.07
N ALA A 177 -16.90 10.71 -11.31
CA ALA A 177 -16.69 11.98 -11.99
C ALA A 177 -17.86 12.32 -12.92
N PRO A 178 -19.13 12.30 -12.42
CA PRO A 178 -20.32 12.46 -13.25
C PRO A 178 -20.27 13.69 -14.14
N LEU A 179 -20.78 13.57 -15.37
CA LEU A 179 -21.10 14.72 -16.20
C LEU A 179 -22.29 15.50 -15.60
N ALA A 180 -22.36 16.80 -15.86
CA ALA A 180 -23.48 17.64 -15.43
C ALA A 180 -24.80 17.20 -16.09
N GLN A 181 -24.71 16.64 -17.30
CA GLN A 181 -25.81 16.10 -18.09
C GLN A 181 -25.30 14.91 -18.91
N GLY A 182 -26.11 13.86 -19.05
CA GLY A 182 -25.76 12.66 -19.82
C GLY A 182 -24.86 11.69 -19.06
N SER A 183 -24.26 10.75 -19.80
CA SER A 183 -23.36 9.71 -19.29
C SER A 183 -22.04 9.71 -20.07
N HIS A 184 -20.95 9.32 -19.40
CA HIS A 184 -19.66 9.05 -20.04
C HIS A 184 -19.73 8.01 -21.15
N ALA A 185 -20.75 7.12 -21.15
CA ALA A 185 -21.00 6.14 -22.19
C ALA A 185 -21.33 6.77 -23.54
N ASP A 186 -21.94 7.97 -23.55
CA ASP A 186 -22.36 8.68 -24.76
C ASP A 186 -21.30 9.66 -25.28
N VAL A 187 -20.16 9.79 -24.60
CA VAL A 187 -19.12 10.75 -24.96
C VAL A 187 -18.38 10.31 -26.21
N THR A 188 -18.32 11.19 -27.21
CA THR A 188 -17.61 10.98 -28.47
C THR A 188 -16.27 11.72 -28.54
N ALA A 189 -16.09 12.77 -27.73
CA ALA A 189 -14.83 13.51 -27.62
C ALA A 189 -14.71 14.22 -26.27
N TYR A 190 -13.48 14.37 -25.79
CA TYR A 190 -13.14 15.29 -24.69
C TYR A 190 -12.30 16.44 -25.23
N ALA A 191 -12.42 17.60 -24.59
CA ALA A 191 -11.58 18.77 -24.77
C ALA A 191 -11.43 19.52 -23.44
N VAL A 192 -10.43 20.37 -23.31
CA VAL A 192 -10.26 21.29 -22.19
C VAL A 192 -10.43 22.71 -22.70
N VAL A 193 -11.51 23.37 -22.28
CA VAL A 193 -11.84 24.73 -22.71
C VAL A 193 -11.89 25.63 -21.48
N ASN A 194 -11.13 26.72 -21.50
CA ASN A 194 -11.01 27.66 -20.36
C ASN A 194 -10.65 26.96 -19.04
N GLY A 195 -9.80 25.92 -19.11
CA GLY A 195 -9.35 25.16 -17.94
C GLY A 195 -10.38 24.18 -17.36
N GLN A 196 -11.48 23.90 -18.07
CA GLN A 196 -12.50 22.94 -17.65
C GLN A 196 -12.68 21.82 -18.68
N LEU A 197 -13.02 20.63 -18.21
CA LEU A 197 -13.32 19.50 -19.09
C LEU A 197 -14.65 19.75 -19.80
N GLN A 198 -14.63 19.61 -21.12
CA GLN A 198 -15.79 19.59 -21.98
C GLN A 198 -15.89 18.21 -22.63
N ALA A 199 -17.05 17.58 -22.49
CA ALA A 199 -17.39 16.31 -23.12
C ALA A 199 -18.45 16.56 -24.21
N THR A 200 -18.20 16.06 -25.41
CA THR A 200 -19.15 16.10 -26.53
C THR A 200 -20.00 14.83 -26.53
N THR A 201 -21.32 14.99 -26.55
CA THR A 201 -22.29 13.89 -26.63
C THR A 201 -23.27 14.15 -27.77
N PRO A 202 -24.06 13.15 -28.22
CA PRO A 202 -25.13 13.35 -29.19
C PRO A 202 -26.18 14.41 -28.79
N ALA A 203 -26.36 14.65 -27.48
CA ALA A 203 -27.29 15.65 -26.96
C ALA A 203 -26.69 17.06 -26.88
N GLY A 204 -25.38 17.21 -27.11
CA GLY A 204 -24.65 18.48 -27.01
C GLY A 204 -23.39 18.36 -26.18
N THR A 205 -22.73 19.50 -25.94
CA THR A 205 -21.56 19.58 -25.08
C THR A 205 -21.95 19.78 -23.61
N THR A 206 -21.23 19.12 -22.72
CA THR A 206 -21.44 19.18 -21.27
C THR A 206 -20.09 19.21 -20.55
N GLY A 207 -20.07 19.52 -19.26
CA GLY A 207 -18.87 19.43 -18.43
C GLY A 207 -19.04 18.38 -17.32
N LEU A 208 -18.04 18.27 -16.45
CA LEU A 208 -18.19 17.56 -15.18
C LEU A 208 -19.22 18.29 -14.30
N LYS A 209 -19.99 17.52 -13.52
CA LYS A 209 -20.89 18.06 -12.50
C LYS A 209 -20.13 18.84 -11.44
N ASP A 210 -18.94 18.36 -11.07
CA ASP A 210 -17.96 19.08 -10.28
C ASP A 210 -16.71 19.36 -11.14
N PRO A 211 -16.52 20.60 -11.61
CA PRO A 211 -15.37 20.97 -12.43
C PRO A 211 -14.02 20.80 -11.72
N SER A 212 -13.99 20.77 -10.38
CA SER A 212 -12.74 20.63 -9.61
C SER A 212 -12.12 19.24 -9.69
N LEU A 213 -12.88 18.25 -10.19
CA LEU A 213 -12.37 16.90 -10.40
C LEU A 213 -11.37 16.82 -11.56
N LEU A 214 -11.30 17.82 -12.45
CA LEU A 214 -10.24 17.89 -13.45
C LEU A 214 -8.92 18.29 -12.78
N ALA A 215 -7.95 17.38 -12.78
CA ALA A 215 -6.61 17.60 -12.25
C ALA A 215 -5.60 18.02 -13.34
N GLY A 216 -5.86 17.68 -14.60
CA GLY A 216 -5.02 18.06 -15.73
C GLY A 216 -5.32 17.30 -17.01
N TYR A 217 -4.49 17.49 -18.03
CA TYR A 217 -4.56 16.78 -19.30
C TYR A 217 -3.16 16.72 -19.94
N GLN A 218 -2.99 15.87 -20.93
CA GLN A 218 -1.81 15.81 -21.79
C GLN A 218 -2.16 16.11 -23.25
N GLY A 219 -1.21 16.68 -23.98
CA GLY A 219 -1.37 16.99 -25.41
C GLY A 219 -2.10 18.31 -25.68
N ASP A 220 -2.75 18.39 -26.83
CA ASP A 220 -3.53 19.57 -27.24
C ASP A 220 -4.85 19.63 -26.46
N ALA A 221 -5.17 20.78 -25.87
CA ALA A 221 -6.40 20.99 -25.13
C ALA A 221 -7.66 20.71 -25.96
N ALA A 222 -7.64 20.95 -27.28
CA ALA A 222 -8.79 20.70 -28.15
C ALA A 222 -9.06 19.20 -28.39
N ALA A 223 -8.05 18.35 -28.22
CA ALA A 223 -8.11 16.91 -28.40
C ALA A 223 -7.01 16.24 -27.54
N PRO A 224 -7.17 16.23 -26.20
CA PRO A 224 -6.12 15.77 -25.30
C PRO A 224 -5.85 14.29 -25.51
N SER A 225 -4.58 13.91 -25.42
CA SER A 225 -4.17 12.50 -25.49
C SER A 225 -4.49 11.74 -24.22
N SER A 226 -4.66 12.46 -23.10
CA SER A 226 -5.20 11.91 -21.86
C SER A 226 -5.83 13.00 -21.00
N VAL A 227 -6.82 12.62 -20.19
CA VAL A 227 -7.47 13.51 -19.21
C VAL A 227 -7.27 12.95 -17.81
N LEU A 228 -6.66 13.74 -16.93
CA LEU A 228 -6.40 13.37 -15.55
C LEU A 228 -7.51 13.91 -14.65
N LEU A 229 -8.21 13.00 -13.97
CA LEU A 229 -9.23 13.29 -12.98
C LEU A 229 -8.71 12.96 -11.57
N SER A 230 -9.24 13.61 -10.55
CA SER A 230 -8.95 13.30 -9.14
C SER A 230 -10.23 13.25 -8.32
N HIS A 231 -10.50 12.09 -7.73
CA HIS A 231 -11.65 11.86 -6.85
C HIS A 231 -11.16 11.22 -5.55
N HIS A 232 -11.52 11.79 -4.40
CA HIS A 232 -11.01 11.36 -3.08
C HIS A 232 -9.46 11.24 -3.01
N ARG A 233 -8.75 12.14 -3.71
CA ARG A 233 -7.28 12.16 -3.84
C ARG A 233 -6.66 10.97 -4.57
N LEU A 234 -7.48 10.12 -5.19
CA LEU A 234 -7.05 9.09 -6.12
C LEU A 234 -7.27 9.59 -7.54
N HIS A 235 -6.29 9.34 -8.40
CA HIS A 235 -6.30 9.85 -9.75
C HIS A 235 -6.75 8.77 -10.74
N ILE A 236 -7.43 9.21 -11.79
CA ILE A 236 -7.88 8.39 -12.92
C ILE A 236 -7.36 9.08 -14.19
N ASP A 237 -6.71 8.32 -15.05
CA ASP A 237 -6.20 8.80 -16.33
C ASP A 237 -7.00 8.14 -17.45
N LEU A 238 -7.60 8.96 -18.33
CA LEU A 238 -8.52 8.55 -19.41
C LEU A 238 -7.83 8.49 -20.76
#